data_AF-A0A6G4ZY52-F1
#
_entry.id   AF-A0A6G4ZY52-F1
#
_cell.length_a   1.000
_cell.length_b   1.000
_cell.length_c   1.000
_cell.angle_alpha   90.00
_cell.angle_beta   90.00
_cell.angle_gamma   90.00
#
_symmetry.space_group_name_H-M   'P 1'
#
loop_
_entity.id
_entity.type
_entity.pdbx_description
1 polymer ?
#
loop_
_entity_poly.entity_id
_entity_poly.type
_entity_poly.pdbx_seq_one_letter_code
_entity_poly.pdbx_strand_id
1 'polypeptide(L)'
;GTRLTEEEKEQTQKKFVEENEPLLKQYGMLQKYDDSKRFLLEHPHLACEYTANYLVLWCIRLEMDEKHDLMCHVAHQCICIQYVLELGKQLEVDPRSCISSFFTRIQMADQVYKDAFEDELKGFKERVQLRAREKLEEAVKEIEEEERQERLGPGGLDPVEVFESLPESLQKCFESRDLDMLKEVIATMPEEEARYHMKRCVDSGLWVPDAKNAEVAPQEGQEASSEASGAE
;
A
#
# COMPACT_ATOMS: atom_id res chain seq x y z
N GLY A 1 21.41 30.86 -9.41
CA GLY A 1 21.67 29.42 -9.26
C GLY A 1 20.71 28.68 -10.15
N THR A 2 21.21 27.74 -10.96
CA THR A 2 20.40 26.93 -11.87
C THR A 2 19.44 26.07 -11.05
N ARG A 3 18.13 26.19 -11.30
CA ARG A 3 17.10 25.38 -10.65
C ARG A 3 17.18 23.98 -11.27
N LEU A 4 17.65 22.99 -10.50
CA LEU A 4 17.66 21.59 -10.93
C LEU A 4 16.25 21.15 -11.31
N THR A 5 16.12 20.35 -12.36
CA THR A 5 14.84 19.73 -12.73
C THR A 5 14.41 18.72 -11.65
N GLU A 6 13.13 18.34 -11.63
CA GLU A 6 12.63 17.35 -10.66
C GLU A 6 13.34 15.99 -10.85
N GLU A 7 13.62 15.60 -12.09
CA GLU A 7 14.38 14.38 -12.41
C GLU A 7 15.83 14.43 -11.89
N GLU A 8 16.52 15.57 -12.02
CA GLU A 8 17.88 15.74 -11.50
C GLU A 8 17.92 15.67 -9.98
N LYS A 9 16.90 16.22 -9.30
CA LYS A 9 16.77 16.13 -7.83
C LYS A 9 16.54 14.69 -7.38
N GLU A 10 15.69 13.95 -8.09
CA GLU A 10 15.42 12.54 -7.78
C GLU A 10 16.68 11.69 -7.92
N GLN A 11 17.43 11.86 -9.02
CA GLN A 11 18.71 11.16 -9.22
C GLN A 11 19.73 11.51 -8.13
N THR A 12 19.82 12.79 -7.77
CA THR A 12 20.72 13.26 -6.71
C THR A 12 20.33 12.67 -5.35
N GLN A 13 19.03 12.65 -5.04
CA GLN A 13 18.51 12.05 -3.81
C GLN A 13 18.80 10.54 -3.77
N LYS A 14 18.56 9.83 -4.87
CA LYS A 14 18.82 8.39 -4.97
C LYS A 14 20.29 8.08 -4.71
N LYS A 15 21.20 8.79 -5.37
CA LYS A 15 22.64 8.65 -5.17
C LYS A 15 23.05 8.98 -3.73
N PHE A 16 22.53 10.05 -3.16
CA PHE A 16 22.79 10.42 -1.76
C PHE A 16 22.37 9.29 -0.81
N VAL A 17 21.18 8.71 -1.00
CA VAL A 17 20.68 7.61 -0.19
C VAL A 17 21.56 6.38 -0.34
N GLU A 18 21.92 5.99 -1.55
CA GLU A 18 22.80 4.83 -1.82
C GLU A 18 24.16 4.97 -1.12
N GLU A 19 24.78 6.16 -1.18
CA GLU A 19 26.08 6.42 -0.58
C GLU A 19 26.05 6.50 0.95
N ASN A 20 24.90 6.89 1.53
CA ASN A 20 24.79 7.21 2.96
C ASN A 20 23.85 6.28 3.74
N GLU A 21 23.27 5.25 3.11
CA GLU A 21 22.26 4.40 3.74
C GLU A 21 22.66 3.86 5.13
N PRO A 22 23.89 3.36 5.35
CA PRO A 22 24.30 2.89 6.67
C PRO A 22 24.25 4.00 7.73
N LEU A 23 24.67 5.22 7.39
CA LEU A 23 24.65 6.37 8.29
C LEU A 23 23.23 6.87 8.54
N LEU A 24 22.37 6.86 7.51
CA LEU A 24 20.96 7.23 7.62
C LEU A 24 20.21 6.29 8.56
N LYS A 25 20.43 4.98 8.43
CA LYS A 25 19.87 3.97 9.35
C LYS A 25 20.43 4.16 10.76
N GLN A 26 21.75 4.33 10.90
CA GLN A 26 22.36 4.56 12.21
C GLN A 26 21.77 5.79 12.91
N TYR A 27 21.64 6.91 12.21
CA TYR A 27 21.00 8.12 12.74
C TYR A 27 19.56 7.86 13.17
N GLY A 28 18.74 7.25 12.31
CA GLY A 28 17.35 6.95 12.63
C GLY A 28 17.17 5.97 13.81
N MET A 29 18.21 5.22 14.18
CA MET A 29 18.21 4.35 15.35
C MET A 29 18.69 5.04 16.64
N LEU A 30 19.22 6.26 16.59
CA LEU A 30 19.56 7.01 17.80
C LEU A 30 18.30 7.48 18.52
N GLN A 31 18.43 7.90 19.78
CA GLN A 31 17.29 8.44 20.56
C GLN A 31 17.68 9.63 21.43
N LYS A 32 18.85 9.57 22.08
CA LYS A 32 19.31 10.64 22.96
C LYS A 32 19.73 11.85 22.14
N TYR A 33 19.33 13.04 22.59
CA TYR A 33 19.65 14.29 21.90
C TYR A 33 21.16 14.53 21.79
N ASP A 34 21.94 14.23 22.82
CA ASP A 34 23.39 14.42 22.78
C ASP A 34 24.09 13.48 21.79
N ASP A 35 23.64 12.22 21.71
CA ASP A 35 24.16 11.26 20.73
C ASP A 35 23.79 11.67 19.30
N SER A 36 22.55 12.11 19.11
CA SER A 36 22.04 12.59 17.81
C SER A 36 22.78 13.84 17.35
N LYS A 37 23.02 14.78 18.27
CA LYS A 37 23.82 15.99 18.04
C LYS A 37 25.26 15.63 17.64
N ARG A 38 25.93 14.79 18.42
CA ARG A 38 27.32 14.36 18.14
C ARG A 38 27.40 13.70 16.77
N PHE A 39 26.50 12.78 16.47
CA PHE A 39 26.47 12.07 15.19
C PHE A 39 26.30 13.02 14.01
N LEU A 40 25.37 13.97 14.09
CA LEU A 40 25.15 14.96 13.02
C LEU A 40 26.30 15.97 12.91
N LEU A 41 27.04 16.26 13.99
CA LEU A 41 28.24 17.09 13.91
C LEU A 41 29.43 16.35 13.27
N GLU A 42 29.52 15.04 13.46
CA GLU A 42 30.50 14.16 12.78
C GLU A 42 30.13 13.93 11.30
N HIS A 43 28.83 13.95 10.98
CA HIS A 43 28.28 13.74 9.64
C HIS A 43 27.34 14.88 9.21
N PRO A 44 27.85 16.13 9.08
CA PRO A 44 27.00 17.31 8.86
C PRO A 44 26.27 17.27 7.51
N HIS A 45 26.78 16.54 6.52
CA HIS A 45 26.10 16.37 5.23
C HIS A 45 24.73 15.70 5.34
N LEU A 46 24.46 14.97 6.43
CA LEU A 46 23.16 14.36 6.72
C LEU A 46 22.10 15.37 7.17
N ALA A 47 22.47 16.59 7.57
CA ALA A 47 21.52 17.66 7.87
C ALA A 47 20.98 18.30 6.58
N CYS A 48 20.22 17.51 5.80
CA CYS A 48 19.63 17.92 4.53
C CYS A 48 18.25 17.27 4.29
N GLU A 49 17.52 17.79 3.30
CA GLU A 49 16.16 17.32 2.97
C GLU A 49 16.12 15.85 2.53
N TYR A 50 17.19 15.35 1.90
CA TYR A 50 17.26 13.95 1.47
C TYR A 50 17.25 12.95 2.63
N THR A 51 17.89 13.29 3.76
CA THR A 51 17.82 12.50 4.99
C THR A 51 16.40 12.46 5.53
N ALA A 52 15.72 13.62 5.60
CA ALA A 52 14.34 13.68 6.05
C ALA A 52 13.45 12.80 5.15
N ASN A 53 13.56 12.94 3.83
CA ASN A 53 12.80 12.15 2.85
C ASN A 53 13.04 10.65 3.01
N TYR A 54 14.30 10.23 3.20
CA TYR A 54 14.63 8.84 3.45
C TYR A 54 13.97 8.30 4.72
N LEU A 55 14.05 9.04 5.83
CA LEU A 55 13.46 8.62 7.10
C LEU A 55 11.93 8.53 7.02
N VAL A 56 11.27 9.44 6.30
CA VAL A 56 9.82 9.34 6.04
C VAL A 56 9.48 8.04 5.29
N LEU A 57 10.18 7.76 4.19
CA LEU A 57 9.96 6.53 3.42
C LEU A 57 10.29 5.27 4.23
N TRP A 58 11.29 5.35 5.11
CA TRP A 58 11.61 4.25 6.00
C TRP A 58 10.53 4.04 7.05
N CYS A 59 9.97 5.09 7.65
CA CYS A 59 8.84 4.99 8.56
C CYS A 59 7.62 4.33 7.90
N ILE A 60 7.30 4.71 6.65
CA ILE A 60 6.19 4.10 5.89
C ILE A 60 6.45 2.61 5.66
N ARG A 61 7.65 2.22 5.24
CA ARG A 61 8.00 0.80 5.06
C ARG A 61 7.91 0.01 6.36
N LEU A 62 8.41 0.57 7.47
CA LEU A 62 8.31 -0.07 8.78
C LEU A 62 6.87 -0.26 9.22
N GLU A 63 5.99 0.70 8.95
CA GLU A 63 4.57 0.60 9.27
C GLU A 63 3.87 -0.46 8.40
N MET A 64 4.18 -0.52 7.10
CA MET A 64 3.68 -1.58 6.21
C MET A 64 4.17 -2.98 6.63
N ASP A 65 5.38 -3.07 7.20
CA ASP A 65 5.95 -4.29 7.78
C ASP A 65 5.41 -4.61 9.19
N GLU A 66 4.40 -3.88 9.70
CA GLU A 66 3.83 -4.01 11.05
C GLU A 66 4.84 -3.74 12.20
N LYS A 67 5.95 -3.06 11.91
CA LYS A 67 7.00 -2.71 12.90
C LYS A 67 6.71 -1.36 13.56
N HIS A 68 5.55 -1.24 14.19
CA HIS A 68 5.02 0.02 14.74
C HIS A 68 5.94 0.72 15.76
N ASP A 69 6.53 -0.04 16.69
CA ASP A 69 7.42 0.51 17.71
C ASP A 69 8.70 1.09 17.08
N LEU A 70 9.25 0.37 16.09
CA LEU A 70 10.44 0.82 15.37
C LEU A 70 10.13 2.03 14.49
N MET A 71 8.96 2.05 13.84
CA MET A 71 8.48 3.24 13.11
C MET A 71 8.40 4.44 14.06
N CYS A 72 7.80 4.28 15.24
CA CYS A 72 7.69 5.34 16.23
C CYS A 72 9.05 5.88 16.70
N HIS A 73 10.05 5.00 16.80
CA HIS A 73 11.43 5.35 17.14
C HIS A 73 12.09 6.18 16.04
N VAL A 74 12.05 5.68 14.80
CA VAL A 74 12.64 6.38 13.63
C VAL A 74 11.95 7.72 13.36
N ALA A 75 10.64 7.79 13.60
CA ALA A 75 9.85 9.00 13.44
C ALA A 75 10.37 10.17 14.31
N HIS A 76 10.84 9.90 15.53
CA HIS A 76 11.41 10.92 16.40
C HIS A 76 12.63 11.61 15.76
N GLN A 77 13.50 10.81 15.14
CA GLN A 77 14.67 11.34 14.44
C GLN A 77 14.32 12.07 13.14
N CYS A 78 13.27 11.62 12.46
CA CYS A 78 12.73 12.33 11.31
C CYS A 78 12.26 13.75 11.69
N ILE A 79 11.57 13.91 12.82
CA ILE A 79 11.16 15.23 13.30
C ILE A 79 12.35 16.07 13.75
N CYS A 80 13.33 15.46 14.43
CA CYS A 80 14.56 16.17 14.83
C CYS A 80 15.27 16.81 13.64
N ILE A 81 15.47 16.05 12.54
CA ILE A 81 16.13 16.60 11.35
C ILE A 81 15.27 17.65 10.65
N GLN A 82 13.94 17.49 10.62
CA GLN A 82 13.02 18.48 10.06
C GLN A 82 13.09 19.81 10.83
N TYR A 83 13.16 19.77 12.15
CA TYR A 83 13.34 20.98 12.96
C TYR A 83 14.69 21.66 12.73
N VAL A 84 15.77 20.90 12.51
CA VAL A 84 17.08 21.47 12.14
C VAL A 84 16.98 22.21 10.80
N LEU A 85 16.30 21.64 9.81
CA LEU A 85 16.07 22.25 8.50
C LEU A 85 15.18 23.50 8.61
N GLU A 86 14.11 23.42 9.38
CA GLU A 86 13.18 24.53 9.62
C GLU A 86 13.89 25.69 10.33
N LEU A 87 14.72 25.40 11.33
CA LEU A 87 15.53 26.43 11.99
C LEU A 87 16.51 27.12 11.01
N GLY A 88 17.11 26.36 10.09
CA GLY A 88 17.94 26.92 9.03
C GLY A 88 17.16 27.85 8.11
N LYS A 89 15.94 27.46 7.72
CA LYS A 89 15.02 28.28 6.91
C LYS A 89 14.63 29.57 7.64
N GLN A 90 14.25 29.49 8.91
CA GLN A 90 13.84 30.64 9.73
C GLN A 90 14.97 31.65 9.95
N LEU A 91 16.20 31.16 10.10
CA LEU A 91 17.38 32.01 10.32
C LEU A 91 18.09 32.41 9.02
N GLU A 92 17.61 31.94 7.87
CA GLU A 92 18.23 32.13 6.55
C GLU A 92 19.71 31.70 6.49
N VAL A 93 20.04 30.59 7.18
CA VAL A 93 21.40 30.01 7.21
C VAL A 93 21.39 28.55 6.78
N ASP A 94 22.58 28.02 6.46
CA ASP A 94 22.73 26.59 6.18
C ASP A 94 22.31 25.75 7.41
N PRO A 95 21.39 24.77 7.25
CA PRO A 95 20.91 23.92 8.36
C PRO A 95 22.01 23.22 9.16
N ARG A 96 23.18 22.97 8.55
CA ARG A 96 24.34 22.37 9.23
C ARG A 96 24.85 23.25 10.37
N SER A 97 24.66 24.56 10.26
CA SER A 97 25.01 25.53 11.31
C SER A 97 23.99 25.53 12.46
N CYS A 98 22.79 24.96 12.23
CA CYS A 98 21.70 24.94 13.18
C CYS A 98 21.66 23.68 14.05
N ILE A 99 22.45 22.64 13.73
CA ILE A 99 22.46 21.34 14.44
C ILE A 99 22.62 21.56 15.95
N SER A 100 23.71 22.23 16.36
CA SER A 100 23.99 22.44 17.79
C SER A 100 22.92 23.27 18.48
N SER A 101 22.41 24.30 17.80
CA SER A 101 21.40 25.22 18.32
C SER A 101 20.08 24.50 18.60
N PHE A 102 19.61 23.67 17.66
CA PHE A 102 18.39 22.89 17.84
C PHE A 102 18.48 21.94 19.04
N PHE A 103 19.50 21.07 19.08
CA PHE A 103 19.61 20.07 20.15
C PHE A 103 19.87 20.66 21.53
N THR A 104 20.43 21.88 21.60
CA THR A 104 20.57 22.60 22.87
C THR A 104 19.23 23.21 23.28
N ARG A 105 18.50 23.81 22.32
CA ARG A 105 17.21 24.43 22.55
C ARG A 105 16.16 23.42 23.00
N ILE A 106 15.99 22.28 22.31
CA ILE A 106 14.97 21.27 22.67
C ILE A 106 15.16 20.70 24.08
N GLN A 107 16.41 20.59 24.56
CA GLN A 107 16.72 20.09 25.90
C GLN A 107 16.42 21.13 26.99
N MET A 108 16.66 22.42 26.70
CA MET A 108 16.43 23.53 27.62
C MET A 108 15.06 24.20 27.46
N ALA A 109 14.24 23.72 26.52
CA ALA A 109 12.98 24.36 26.18
C ALA A 109 11.95 24.25 27.31
N ASP A 110 11.04 25.22 27.33
CA ASP A 110 9.87 25.18 28.19
C ASP A 110 8.89 24.08 27.75
N GLN A 111 7.89 23.82 28.59
CA GLN A 111 6.90 22.77 28.32
C GLN A 111 6.14 23.03 27.02
N VAL A 112 5.82 24.30 26.73
CA VAL A 112 5.08 24.69 25.51
C VAL A 112 5.81 24.26 24.23
N TYR A 113 7.13 24.46 24.17
CA TYR A 113 7.91 24.05 23.00
C TYR A 113 8.03 22.51 22.89
N LYS A 114 8.11 21.81 24.02
CA LYS A 114 8.13 20.33 24.04
C LYS A 114 6.80 19.75 23.59
N ASP A 115 5.69 20.30 24.07
CA ASP A 115 4.35 19.91 23.68
C ASP A 115 4.15 20.09 22.16
N ALA A 116 4.61 21.23 21.60
CA ALA A 116 4.55 21.46 20.16
C ALA A 116 5.36 20.42 19.34
N PHE A 117 6.56 20.06 19.82
CA PHE A 117 7.36 19.00 19.20
C PHE A 117 6.67 17.64 19.27
N GLU A 118 6.06 17.31 20.41
CA GLU A 118 5.32 16.06 20.61
C GLU A 118 4.06 15.99 19.75
N ASP A 119 3.33 17.10 19.60
CA ASP A 119 2.17 17.22 18.72
C ASP A 119 2.56 17.04 17.24
N GLU A 120 3.66 17.64 16.81
CA GLU A 120 4.19 17.44 15.45
C GLU A 120 4.61 15.99 15.21
N LEU A 121 5.27 15.37 16.18
CA LEU A 121 5.65 13.96 16.12
C LEU A 121 4.43 13.05 16.05
N LYS A 122 3.39 13.34 16.84
CA LYS A 122 2.13 12.61 16.80
C LYS A 122 1.47 12.73 15.43
N GLY A 123 1.30 13.96 14.94
CA GLY A 123 0.70 14.20 13.63
C GLY A 123 1.51 13.58 12.48
N PHE A 124 2.84 13.51 12.61
CA PHE A 124 3.68 12.81 11.65
C PHE A 124 3.44 11.30 11.65
N LYS A 125 3.38 10.67 12.83
CA LYS A 125 3.06 9.23 12.95
C LYS A 125 1.69 8.91 12.34
N GLU A 126 0.67 9.71 12.63
CA GLU A 126 -0.68 9.55 12.05
C GLU A 126 -0.64 9.62 10.51
N ARG A 127 0.13 10.56 9.94
CA ARG A 127 0.31 10.65 8.48
C ARG A 127 1.03 9.43 7.92
N VAL A 128 2.06 8.92 8.60
CA VAL A 128 2.76 7.70 8.18
C VAL A 128 1.82 6.49 8.16
N GLN A 129 1.02 6.33 9.21
CA GLN A 129 0.02 5.26 9.33
C GLN A 129 -1.02 5.33 8.22
N LEU A 130 -1.56 6.51 7.96
CA LEU A 130 -2.49 6.73 6.86
C LEU A 130 -1.87 6.34 5.51
N ARG A 131 -0.65 6.82 5.23
CA ARG A 131 0.05 6.54 3.98
C ARG A 131 0.40 5.05 3.80
N ALA A 132 0.76 4.37 4.88
CA ALA A 132 1.02 2.94 4.85
C ALA A 132 -0.25 2.13 4.52
N ARG A 133 -1.38 2.49 5.15
CA ARG A 133 -2.69 1.88 4.85
C ARG A 133 -3.12 2.13 3.41
N GLU A 134 -3.03 3.36 2.92
CA GLU A 134 -3.35 3.70 1.52
C GLU A 134 -2.56 2.82 0.55
N LYS A 135 -1.25 2.64 0.77
CA LYS A 135 -0.41 1.80 -0.08
C LYS A 135 -0.76 0.31 -0.01
N LEU A 136 -1.14 -0.20 1.16
CA LEU A 136 -1.60 -1.57 1.32
C LEU A 136 -2.93 -1.78 0.57
N GLU A 137 -3.88 -0.86 0.72
CA GLU A 137 -5.17 -0.91 0.00
C GLU A 137 -4.98 -0.82 -1.52
N GLU A 138 -4.07 0.02 -2.01
CA GLU A 138 -3.72 0.09 -3.43
C GLU A 138 -3.14 -1.24 -3.93
N ALA A 139 -2.17 -1.82 -3.22
CA ALA A 139 -1.59 -3.10 -3.59
C ALA A 139 -2.61 -4.25 -3.59
N VAL A 140 -3.53 -4.28 -2.62
CA VAL A 140 -4.62 -5.27 -2.59
C VAL A 140 -5.54 -5.11 -3.80
N LYS A 141 -5.95 -3.88 -4.13
CA LYS A 141 -6.79 -3.62 -5.30
C LYS A 141 -6.10 -3.99 -6.62
N GLU A 142 -4.80 -3.77 -6.73
CA GLU A 142 -4.02 -4.19 -7.90
C GLU A 142 -4.02 -5.71 -8.05
N ILE A 143 -3.81 -6.46 -6.95
CA ILE A 143 -3.87 -7.92 -6.96
C ILE A 143 -5.29 -8.42 -7.30
N GLU A 144 -6.33 -7.83 -6.69
CA GLU A 144 -7.73 -8.18 -6.98
C GLU A 144 -8.09 -7.94 -8.45
N GLU A 145 -7.60 -6.86 -9.06
CA GLU A 145 -7.81 -6.59 -10.49
C GLU A 145 -7.01 -7.56 -11.37
N GLU A 146 -5.77 -7.91 -11.01
CA GLU A 146 -5.00 -8.93 -11.73
C GLU A 146 -5.73 -10.29 -11.72
N GLU A 147 -6.17 -10.76 -10.55
CA GLU A 147 -6.97 -12.00 -10.43
C GLU A 147 -8.30 -11.90 -11.19
N ARG A 148 -8.92 -10.72 -11.20
CA ARG A 148 -10.13 -10.44 -11.97
C ARG A 148 -9.87 -10.56 -13.48
N GLN A 149 -8.75 -10.03 -13.96
CA GLN A 149 -8.37 -10.13 -15.38
C GLN A 149 -8.10 -11.58 -15.79
N GLU A 150 -7.49 -12.40 -14.92
CA GLU A 150 -7.21 -13.81 -15.18
C GLU A 150 -8.47 -14.68 -15.29
N ARG A 151 -9.55 -14.33 -14.56
CA ARG A 151 -10.82 -15.08 -14.57
C ARG A 151 -11.85 -14.60 -15.60
N LEU A 152 -11.54 -13.56 -16.39
CA LEU A 152 -12.47 -13.07 -17.41
C LEU A 152 -12.78 -14.15 -18.45
N GLY A 153 -14.07 -14.29 -18.77
CA GLY A 153 -14.55 -15.16 -19.83
C GLY A 153 -14.17 -14.67 -21.24
N PRO A 154 -14.54 -15.44 -22.29
CA PRO A 154 -14.14 -15.20 -23.67
C PRO A 154 -14.60 -13.84 -24.25
N GLY A 155 -15.61 -13.21 -23.65
CA GLY A 155 -16.11 -11.87 -24.00
C GLY A 155 -15.65 -10.77 -23.04
N GLY A 156 -14.68 -11.03 -22.16
CA GLY A 156 -14.12 -10.05 -21.23
C GLY A 156 -15.03 -9.71 -20.04
N LEU A 157 -15.98 -10.59 -19.72
CA LEU A 157 -16.84 -10.44 -18.55
C LEU A 157 -16.43 -11.40 -17.44
N ASP A 158 -16.49 -10.94 -16.20
CA ASP A 158 -16.22 -11.77 -15.03
C ASP A 158 -17.43 -12.68 -14.74
N PRO A 159 -17.28 -14.01 -14.67
CA PRO A 159 -18.36 -14.93 -14.34
C PRO A 159 -19.00 -14.65 -12.98
N VAL A 160 -18.25 -14.18 -11.99
CA VAL A 160 -18.79 -13.85 -10.66
C VAL A 160 -19.68 -12.61 -10.76
N GLU A 161 -19.19 -11.53 -11.38
CA GLU A 161 -19.96 -10.29 -11.56
C GLU A 161 -21.21 -10.52 -12.42
N VAL A 162 -21.10 -11.34 -13.48
CA VAL A 162 -22.26 -11.69 -14.29
C VAL A 162 -23.27 -12.43 -13.43
N PHE A 163 -22.87 -13.50 -12.73
CA PHE A 163 -23.76 -14.31 -11.90
C PHE A 163 -24.48 -13.48 -10.83
N GLU A 164 -23.76 -12.65 -10.08
CA GLU A 164 -24.35 -11.79 -9.04
C GLU A 164 -25.35 -10.77 -9.60
N SER A 165 -25.14 -10.32 -10.84
CA SER A 165 -26.03 -9.37 -11.52
C SER A 165 -27.23 -10.04 -12.22
N LEU A 166 -27.29 -11.38 -12.27
CA LEU A 166 -28.42 -12.08 -12.88
C LEU A 166 -29.67 -11.99 -12.00
N PRO A 167 -30.88 -12.05 -12.58
CA PRO A 167 -32.12 -12.28 -11.83
C PRO A 167 -32.04 -13.55 -10.97
N GLU A 168 -32.65 -13.54 -9.77
CA GLU A 168 -32.68 -14.70 -8.86
C GLU A 168 -33.17 -15.99 -9.54
N SER A 169 -34.10 -15.89 -10.48
CA SER A 169 -34.60 -17.04 -11.24
C SER A 169 -33.50 -17.69 -12.08
N LEU A 170 -32.64 -16.89 -12.71
CA LEU A 170 -31.50 -17.37 -13.48
C LEU A 170 -30.36 -17.85 -12.58
N GLN A 171 -30.07 -17.14 -11.48
CA GLN A 171 -29.08 -17.59 -10.48
C GLN A 171 -29.40 -19.00 -9.98
N LYS A 172 -30.67 -19.23 -9.56
CA LYS A 172 -31.15 -20.54 -9.11
C LYS A 172 -30.99 -21.63 -10.16
N CYS A 173 -31.18 -21.32 -11.45
CA CYS A 173 -30.97 -22.29 -12.53
C CYS A 173 -29.50 -22.74 -12.65
N PHE A 174 -28.56 -21.81 -12.48
CA PHE A 174 -27.12 -22.13 -12.51
C PHE A 174 -26.67 -22.86 -11.24
N GLU A 175 -27.21 -22.50 -10.07
CA GLU A 175 -26.95 -23.20 -8.80
C GLU A 175 -27.45 -24.64 -8.82
N SER A 176 -28.69 -24.85 -9.28
CA SER A 176 -29.31 -26.19 -9.37
C SER A 176 -28.81 -27.01 -10.56
N ARG A 177 -28.07 -26.38 -11.48
CA ARG A 177 -27.65 -26.96 -12.78
C ARG A 177 -28.83 -27.50 -13.60
N ASP A 178 -29.99 -26.88 -13.47
CA ASP A 178 -31.22 -27.29 -14.13
C ASP A 178 -31.40 -26.56 -15.46
N LEU A 179 -31.02 -27.24 -16.55
CA LEU A 179 -31.13 -26.72 -17.91
C LEU A 179 -32.57 -26.59 -18.41
N ASP A 180 -33.51 -27.36 -17.86
CA ASP A 180 -34.91 -27.31 -18.27
C ASP A 180 -35.61 -26.14 -17.59
N MET A 181 -35.33 -25.91 -16.31
CA MET A 181 -35.73 -24.70 -15.59
C MET A 181 -35.17 -23.44 -16.26
N LEU A 182 -33.92 -23.47 -16.73
CA LEU A 182 -33.32 -22.35 -17.45
C LEU A 182 -34.11 -22.00 -18.73
N LYS A 183 -34.51 -23.01 -19.53
CA LYS A 183 -35.30 -22.82 -20.75
C LYS A 183 -36.68 -22.24 -20.44
N GLU A 184 -37.33 -22.68 -19.37
CA GLU A 184 -38.64 -22.17 -18.94
C GLU A 184 -38.55 -20.70 -18.49
N VAL A 185 -37.53 -20.36 -17.69
CA VAL A 185 -37.28 -18.98 -17.25
C VAL A 185 -37.01 -18.07 -18.45
N ILE A 186 -36.26 -18.53 -19.45
CA ILE A 186 -36.00 -17.79 -20.69
C ILE A 186 -37.26 -17.63 -21.53
N ALA A 187 -38.11 -18.65 -21.61
CA ALA A 187 -39.35 -18.60 -22.40
C ALA A 187 -40.41 -17.67 -21.80
N THR A 188 -40.35 -17.42 -20.50
CA THR A 188 -41.30 -16.56 -19.77
C THR A 188 -40.88 -15.09 -19.70
N MET A 189 -39.60 -14.78 -19.91
CA MET A 189 -39.09 -13.41 -19.90
C MET A 189 -39.16 -12.73 -21.28
N PRO A 190 -39.11 -11.40 -21.35
CA PRO A 190 -39.03 -10.67 -22.61
C PRO A 190 -37.81 -11.09 -23.44
N GLU A 191 -37.98 -11.21 -24.75
CA GLU A 191 -36.93 -11.68 -25.65
C GLU A 191 -35.65 -10.83 -25.59
N GLU A 192 -35.78 -9.51 -25.39
CA GLU A 192 -34.62 -8.60 -25.26
C GLU A 192 -33.83 -8.86 -23.97
N GLU A 193 -34.51 -9.12 -22.84
CA GLU A 193 -33.87 -9.43 -21.57
C GLU A 193 -33.19 -10.80 -21.60
N ALA A 194 -33.86 -11.81 -22.19
CA ALA A 194 -33.29 -13.14 -22.40
C ALA A 194 -31.99 -13.08 -23.21
N ARG A 195 -31.99 -12.36 -24.33
CA ARG A 195 -30.80 -12.20 -25.17
C ARG A 195 -29.69 -11.46 -24.43
N TYR A 196 -30.03 -10.41 -23.66
CA TYR A 196 -29.07 -9.65 -22.87
C TYR A 196 -28.36 -10.52 -21.83
N HIS A 197 -29.10 -11.24 -20.98
CA HIS A 197 -28.53 -12.09 -19.94
C HIS A 197 -27.79 -13.29 -20.54
N MET A 198 -28.35 -13.94 -21.55
CA MET A 198 -27.72 -15.12 -22.14
C MET A 198 -26.40 -14.80 -22.82
N LYS A 199 -26.34 -13.68 -23.55
CA LYS A 199 -25.08 -13.22 -24.14
C LYS A 199 -24.01 -12.99 -23.07
N ARG A 200 -24.38 -12.37 -21.95
CA ARG A 200 -23.45 -12.15 -20.83
C ARG A 200 -23.00 -13.47 -20.19
N CYS A 201 -23.87 -14.47 -20.07
CA CYS A 201 -23.48 -15.79 -19.58
C CYS A 201 -22.45 -16.49 -20.50
N VAL A 202 -22.56 -16.30 -21.82
CA VAL A 202 -21.56 -16.80 -22.78
C VAL A 202 -20.26 -16.01 -22.71
N ASP A 203 -20.37 -14.67 -22.75
CA ASP A 203 -19.24 -13.76 -22.75
C ASP A 203 -18.42 -13.85 -21.44
N SER A 204 -19.04 -14.28 -20.34
CA SER A 204 -18.36 -14.56 -19.06
C SER A 204 -17.91 -16.00 -18.87
N GLY A 205 -18.27 -16.91 -19.78
CA GLY A 205 -17.95 -18.33 -19.65
C GLY A 205 -18.81 -19.10 -18.64
N LEU A 206 -19.81 -18.46 -18.01
CA LEU A 206 -20.81 -19.13 -17.15
C LEU A 206 -21.62 -20.18 -17.91
N TRP A 207 -21.82 -19.98 -19.21
CA TRP A 207 -22.57 -20.89 -20.06
C TRP A 207 -21.91 -21.07 -21.42
N VAL A 208 -21.72 -22.32 -21.83
CA VAL A 208 -21.23 -22.67 -23.17
C VAL A 208 -22.41 -23.15 -24.00
N PRO A 209 -22.82 -22.44 -25.07
CA PRO A 209 -23.88 -22.90 -25.95
C PRO A 209 -23.44 -24.18 -26.67
N ASP A 210 -24.24 -25.24 -26.58
CA ASP A 210 -23.94 -26.53 -27.21
C ASP A 210 -23.69 -26.41 -28.72
N ALA A 211 -22.44 -26.67 -29.12
CA ALA A 211 -22.11 -27.11 -30.46
C ALA A 211 -20.92 -28.09 -30.42
N LYS A 212 -21.13 -29.26 -29.79
CA LYS A 212 -20.27 -30.47 -29.84
C LYS A 212 -18.83 -30.29 -29.32
N ASN A 213 -18.56 -30.80 -28.10
CA ASN A 213 -17.24 -31.10 -27.54
C ASN A 213 -16.12 -30.07 -27.82
N ALA A 214 -15.93 -29.10 -26.91
CA ALA A 214 -14.64 -28.42 -26.76
C ALA A 214 -14.01 -28.87 -25.45
N GLU A 215 -12.76 -29.31 -25.54
CA GLU A 215 -12.04 -30.12 -24.58
C GLU A 215 -11.73 -29.41 -23.26
N VAL A 216 -11.69 -30.23 -22.22
CA VAL A 216 -11.31 -29.95 -20.84
C VAL A 216 -9.94 -29.27 -20.75
N ALA A 217 -9.82 -28.27 -19.87
CA ALA A 217 -8.57 -27.91 -19.19
C ALA A 217 -8.92 -27.44 -17.75
N PRO A 218 -8.04 -27.63 -16.76
CA PRO A 218 -8.27 -28.59 -15.67
C PRO A 218 -8.88 -27.96 -14.42
N GLN A 219 -9.71 -28.76 -13.74
CA GLN A 219 -9.99 -28.58 -12.32
C GLN A 219 -8.74 -28.91 -11.51
N GLU A 220 -8.08 -27.90 -10.92
CA GLU A 220 -7.30 -28.11 -9.70
C GLU A 220 -8.24 -27.91 -8.51
N GLY A 221 -8.75 -29.02 -7.99
CA GLY A 221 -9.40 -29.06 -6.69
C GLY A 221 -8.38 -29.26 -5.59
N GLN A 222 -8.59 -28.60 -4.45
CA GLN A 222 -8.33 -29.20 -3.15
C GLN A 222 -9.14 -28.51 -2.05
N GLU A 223 -10.36 -29.02 -1.83
CA GLU A 223 -10.95 -29.01 -0.49
C GLU A 223 -10.33 -30.16 0.31
N ALA A 224 -9.67 -29.80 1.40
CA ALA A 224 -9.28 -30.71 2.46
C ALA A 224 -10.37 -30.72 3.54
N SER A 225 -10.94 -31.89 3.84
CA SER A 225 -11.48 -32.26 5.17
C SER A 225 -11.89 -33.74 5.15
N SER A 226 -11.19 -34.57 5.96
CA SER A 226 -11.71 -35.36 7.11
C SER A 226 -12.83 -36.36 6.74
N GLU A 227 -12.88 -37.63 7.16
CA GLU A 227 -12.30 -38.36 8.29
C GLU A 227 -12.76 -39.84 8.20
N ALA A 228 -12.08 -40.72 8.93
CA ALA A 228 -12.58 -41.93 9.62
C ALA A 228 -12.85 -43.30 8.92
N SER A 229 -11.98 -44.24 9.32
CA SER A 229 -12.30 -45.56 9.95
C SER A 229 -12.32 -46.85 9.12
N GLY A 230 -11.44 -47.79 9.52
CA GLY A 230 -11.85 -49.14 9.96
C GLY A 230 -11.37 -50.36 9.16
N ALA A 231 -10.62 -51.24 9.86
CA ALA A 231 -10.37 -52.67 9.61
C ALA A 231 -9.43 -53.02 8.42
N GLU A 232 -8.36 -53.80 8.54
CA GLU A 232 -7.92 -54.85 9.49
C GLU A 232 -6.44 -54.71 9.87
#